data_AF-A0A3N5L344-F1
#
_entry.id   AF-A0A3N5L344-F1
#
_cell.length_a   1.000
_cell.length_b   1.000
_cell.length_c   1.000
_cell.angle_alpha   90.00
_cell.angle_beta   90.00
_cell.angle_gamma   90.00
#
_symmetry.space_group_name_H-M   'P 1'
#
loop_
_entity.id
_entity.type
_entity.pdbx_description
1 polymer ?
#
loop_
_entity_poly.entity_id
_entity_poly.type
_entity_poly.pdbx_seq_one_letter_code
_entity_poly.pdbx_strand_id
1 'polypeptide(L)'
;MRDTTTIKITSRFAEDKIRFKEPRELGLNVSLSFNDVNRIWSSLNRFGINNRDLLIKIKNIRIPKESFSIIHEKLPKFLASAFNKDNGIEEISSNDIIKAINVLIDFIIGRTDDVIFTIGLGASTTYPSIRLPAYIIPAIKVLRSISDCRKIVAIPKVHVFKATYAGYYVNGLDLASVKAMTEITLNLLNEFVDTFYPDVKSAFTFESDVDFKPTPIYSKIMSLSKVITSLAGVENELDTLLRMGFKHGGEQGALNALLYTAFHPFYNQSIVPLDMDNEVSDFTFTHPYPKLIIDFGGWPQRTFNTVIDKLRSILDPEKYHIPALINCIVKAGKIPVYYQAKKGDILLCDSCASLDDFVMDPMTEADYKLIFDEISETEYLRFISEFKTKYKI
;
A
#
# COMPACT_ATOMS: atom_id res chain seq x y z
N MET A 1 -34.43 -49.41 -16.20
CA MET A 1 -33.88 -48.75 -15.00
C MET A 1 -32.36 -48.91 -15.09
N ARG A 2 -31.69 -48.13 -15.95
CA ARG A 2 -30.94 -46.90 -15.63
C ARG A 2 -29.98 -47.14 -14.46
N ASP A 3 -28.89 -47.87 -14.70
CA ASP A 3 -27.59 -47.44 -15.27
C ASP A 3 -26.78 -46.57 -14.31
N THR A 4 -26.04 -47.25 -13.43
CA THR A 4 -24.85 -46.71 -12.76
C THR A 4 -23.66 -46.79 -13.72
N THR A 5 -23.21 -45.65 -14.23
CA THR A 5 -21.96 -45.56 -14.99
C THR A 5 -20.78 -45.40 -14.02
N THR A 6 -20.05 -46.48 -13.84
CA THR A 6 -18.72 -46.51 -13.21
C THR A 6 -17.70 -45.91 -14.18
N ILE A 7 -17.11 -44.76 -13.85
CA ILE A 7 -15.96 -44.24 -14.59
C ILE A 7 -14.68 -44.67 -13.87
N LYS A 8 -14.04 -45.69 -14.44
CA LYS A 8 -12.70 -46.17 -14.09
C LYS A 8 -11.69 -45.33 -14.85
N ILE A 9 -10.86 -44.55 -14.15
CA ILE A 9 -9.64 -43.97 -14.75
C ILE A 9 -8.45 -44.66 -14.11
N THR A 10 -7.85 -45.57 -14.87
CA THR A 10 -6.54 -46.15 -14.60
C THR A 10 -5.49 -45.37 -15.38
N SER A 11 -4.46 -44.86 -14.70
CA SER A 11 -3.14 -44.70 -15.31
C SER A 11 -2.07 -45.22 -14.35
N ARG A 12 -1.48 -46.35 -14.73
CA ARG A 12 -0.22 -46.85 -14.18
C ARG A 12 0.91 -45.94 -14.67
N PHE A 13 1.72 -45.39 -13.78
CA PHE A 13 3.16 -45.25 -14.01
C PHE A 13 3.91 -45.41 -12.69
N ALA A 14 4.94 -46.24 -12.80
CA ALA A 14 5.94 -46.75 -11.87
C ALA A 14 6.17 -46.05 -10.53
N GLU A 15 6.34 -46.90 -9.51
CA GLU A 15 7.08 -46.63 -8.29
C GLU A 15 8.53 -46.26 -8.65
N ASP A 16 8.89 -44.99 -8.48
CA ASP A 16 10.27 -44.60 -8.19
C ASP A 16 10.32 -44.01 -6.78
N LYS A 17 10.94 -44.77 -5.87
CA LYS A 17 11.30 -44.32 -4.53
C LYS A 17 12.38 -43.25 -4.64
N ILE A 18 11.98 -41.98 -4.67
CA ILE A 18 12.91 -40.88 -4.38
C ILE A 18 12.70 -40.46 -2.93
N ARG A 19 13.60 -40.90 -2.05
CA ARG A 19 13.75 -40.33 -0.71
C ARG A 19 14.31 -38.91 -0.86
N PHE A 20 13.45 -37.91 -0.74
CA PHE A 20 13.91 -36.56 -0.44
C PHE A 20 14.13 -36.45 1.07
N LYS A 21 15.37 -36.14 1.47
CA LYS A 21 15.64 -35.61 2.80
C LYS A 21 14.84 -34.31 2.94
N GLU A 22 13.99 -34.23 3.95
CA GLU A 22 13.26 -33.01 4.28
C GLU A 22 14.24 -31.85 4.55
N PRO A 23 14.08 -30.70 3.90
CA PRO A 23 14.37 -29.43 4.54
C PRO A 23 13.17 -29.10 5.43
N ARG A 24 13.38 -29.07 6.75
CA ARG A 24 12.42 -28.47 7.69
C ARG A 24 12.39 -26.97 7.45
N GLU A 25 11.47 -26.50 6.63
CA GLU A 25 11.13 -25.08 6.55
C GLU A 25 9.61 -24.91 6.51
N LEU A 26 9.12 -24.00 7.36
CA LEU A 26 7.71 -23.67 7.58
C LEU A 26 7.09 -23.07 6.32
N GLY A 27 6.57 -23.92 5.42
CA GLY A 27 5.77 -23.50 4.28
C GLY A 27 4.28 -23.47 4.62
N LEU A 28 3.65 -22.28 4.51
CA LEU A 28 2.20 -22.16 4.47
C LEU A 28 1.68 -22.86 3.20
N ASN A 29 1.01 -24.01 3.36
CA ASN A 29 0.29 -24.68 2.28
C ASN A 29 -1.03 -23.94 2.05
N VAL A 30 -1.08 -23.05 1.06
CA VAL A 30 -2.37 -22.47 0.63
C VAL A 30 -2.94 -23.33 -0.49
N SER A 31 -3.93 -24.16 -0.18
CA SER A 31 -4.67 -24.96 -1.15
C SER A 31 -5.92 -24.21 -1.63
N LEU A 32 -6.05 -23.98 -2.93
CA LEU A 32 -7.26 -23.39 -3.53
C LEU A 32 -8.41 -24.41 -3.55
N SER A 33 -9.63 -23.99 -3.18
CA SER A 33 -10.79 -24.85 -3.35
C SER A 33 -11.12 -25.05 -4.84
N PHE A 34 -11.74 -26.18 -5.16
CA PHE A 34 -12.20 -26.46 -6.53
C PHE A 34 -13.20 -25.39 -7.02
N ASN A 35 -14.00 -24.83 -6.11
CA ASN A 35 -15.00 -23.80 -6.42
C ASN A 35 -14.36 -22.46 -6.77
N ASP A 36 -13.31 -22.04 -6.05
CA ASP A 36 -12.59 -20.80 -6.36
C ASP A 36 -11.99 -20.86 -7.77
N VAL A 37 -11.43 -22.01 -8.12
CA VAL A 37 -10.81 -22.22 -9.43
C VAL A 37 -11.83 -22.20 -10.57
N ASN A 38 -13.02 -22.78 -10.36
CA ASN A 38 -14.09 -22.72 -11.35
C ASN A 38 -14.68 -21.30 -11.49
N ARG A 39 -14.73 -20.54 -10.39
CA ARG A 39 -15.19 -19.14 -10.39
C ARG A 39 -14.23 -18.24 -11.17
N ILE A 40 -12.92 -18.41 -10.94
CA ILE A 40 -11.85 -17.75 -11.70
C ILE A 40 -11.94 -18.15 -13.18
N TRP A 41 -12.08 -19.45 -13.48
CA TRP A 41 -12.18 -19.99 -14.85
C TRP A 41 -13.32 -19.38 -15.66
N SER A 42 -14.54 -19.40 -15.13
CA SER A 42 -15.73 -18.89 -15.81
C SER A 42 -15.67 -17.38 -16.02
N SER A 43 -15.08 -16.66 -15.07
CA SER A 43 -14.95 -15.20 -15.15
C SER A 43 -13.93 -14.80 -16.21
N LEU A 44 -12.77 -15.48 -16.28
CA LEU A 44 -11.73 -15.14 -17.26
C LEU A 44 -12.06 -15.56 -18.70
N ASN A 45 -12.78 -16.69 -18.89
CA ASN A 45 -13.25 -17.13 -20.21
C ASN A 45 -14.21 -16.12 -20.85
N ARG A 46 -14.99 -15.40 -20.03
CA ARG A 46 -15.94 -14.38 -20.49
C ARG A 46 -15.28 -13.19 -21.19
N PHE A 47 -13.99 -12.96 -20.94
CA PHE A 47 -13.20 -11.85 -21.51
C PHE A 47 -12.23 -12.31 -22.61
N GLY A 48 -12.37 -13.54 -23.11
CA GLY A 48 -11.52 -14.07 -24.19
C GLY A 48 -10.04 -14.20 -23.79
N ILE A 49 -9.75 -14.36 -22.50
CA ILE A 49 -8.38 -14.61 -22.02
C ILE A 49 -8.15 -16.13 -22.10
N ASN A 50 -7.30 -16.58 -23.03
CA ASN A 50 -7.04 -18.00 -23.25
C ASN A 50 -6.17 -18.57 -22.11
N ASN A 51 -6.74 -19.46 -21.28
CA ASN A 51 -6.35 -19.61 -19.88
C ASN A 51 -6.02 -21.03 -19.40
N ARG A 52 -5.94 -22.02 -20.30
CA ARG A 52 -5.75 -23.42 -19.87
C ARG A 52 -4.45 -23.64 -19.07
N ASP A 53 -3.42 -22.84 -19.34
CA ASP A 53 -2.17 -22.87 -18.59
C ASP A 53 -2.21 -22.07 -17.29
N LEU A 54 -2.98 -20.98 -17.22
CA LEU A 54 -2.97 -20.03 -16.09
C LEU A 54 -3.49 -20.66 -14.80
N LEU A 55 -4.55 -21.48 -14.89
CA LEU A 55 -5.11 -22.18 -13.73
C LEU A 55 -4.31 -23.42 -13.31
N ILE A 56 -3.74 -24.16 -14.27
CA ILE A 56 -2.82 -25.27 -13.96
C ILE A 56 -1.58 -24.73 -13.25
N LYS A 57 -1.15 -23.53 -13.64
CA LYS A 57 -0.06 -22.83 -12.98
C LYS A 57 -0.49 -22.31 -11.60
N ILE A 58 -1.58 -21.55 -11.46
CA ILE A 58 -2.04 -21.01 -10.16
C ILE A 58 -2.36 -22.11 -9.13
N LYS A 59 -2.98 -23.23 -9.52
CA LYS A 59 -3.27 -24.36 -8.60
C LYS A 59 -2.02 -25.08 -8.07
N ASN A 60 -0.90 -25.01 -8.79
CA ASN A 60 0.32 -25.77 -8.48
C ASN A 60 1.51 -24.87 -8.08
N ILE A 61 1.34 -23.55 -8.01
CA ILE A 61 2.38 -22.68 -7.47
C ILE A 61 2.38 -22.88 -5.95
N ARG A 62 3.32 -23.69 -5.45
CA ARG A 62 3.92 -23.42 -4.15
C ARG A 62 4.60 -22.07 -4.30
N ILE A 63 4.05 -21.04 -3.68
CA ILE A 63 4.70 -19.72 -3.64
C ILE A 63 5.69 -19.82 -2.48
N PRO A 64 6.98 -20.11 -2.69
CA PRO A 64 7.95 -19.84 -1.64
C PRO A 64 7.81 -18.36 -1.28
N LYS A 65 8.00 -18.03 0.00
CA LYS A 65 7.93 -16.65 0.54
C LYS A 65 8.77 -15.64 -0.28
N GLU A 66 9.65 -16.15 -1.13
CA GLU A 66 10.70 -15.45 -1.87
C GLU A 66 10.48 -15.38 -3.41
N SER A 67 9.33 -15.74 -3.99
CA SER A 67 9.21 -15.73 -5.47
C SER A 67 7.91 -15.14 -6.03
N PHE A 68 7.72 -13.83 -5.83
CA PHE A 68 6.76 -13.02 -6.59
C PHE A 68 7.03 -13.02 -8.11
N SER A 69 8.31 -13.23 -8.51
CA SER A 69 8.75 -13.29 -9.90
C SER A 69 8.03 -14.36 -10.75
N ILE A 70 7.75 -15.52 -10.16
CA ILE A 70 7.07 -16.64 -10.83
C ILE A 70 5.58 -16.34 -11.05
N ILE A 71 4.98 -15.52 -10.18
CA ILE A 71 3.58 -15.12 -10.27
C ILE A 71 3.42 -14.08 -11.39
N HIS A 72 4.33 -13.11 -11.47
CA HIS A 72 4.29 -12.00 -12.44
C HIS A 72 4.21 -12.47 -13.91
N GLU A 73 4.95 -13.51 -14.31
CA GLU A 73 4.92 -14.06 -15.68
C GLU A 73 3.60 -14.74 -16.06
N LYS A 74 2.77 -15.06 -15.07
CA LYS A 74 1.58 -15.90 -15.22
C LYS A 74 0.31 -15.18 -14.79
N LEU A 75 0.40 -13.92 -14.39
CA LEU A 75 -0.75 -13.08 -14.11
C LEU A 75 -1.28 -12.46 -15.42
N PRO A 76 -2.59 -12.20 -15.53
CA PRO A 76 -3.11 -11.33 -16.57
C PRO A 76 -2.34 -10.01 -16.61
N LYS A 77 -2.13 -9.43 -17.81
CA LYS A 77 -1.27 -8.25 -18.01
C LYS A 77 -1.53 -7.10 -17.03
N PHE A 78 -2.78 -6.85 -16.64
CA PHE A 78 -3.14 -5.81 -15.67
C PHE A 78 -2.62 -6.10 -14.24
N LEU A 79 -2.63 -7.37 -13.82
CA LEU A 79 -2.10 -7.82 -12.52
C LEU A 79 -0.58 -7.83 -12.54
N ALA A 80 0.01 -8.31 -13.64
CA ALA A 80 1.45 -8.20 -13.83
C ALA A 80 1.88 -6.73 -13.81
N SER A 81 1.19 -5.85 -14.55
CA SER A 81 1.51 -4.43 -14.59
C SER A 81 1.31 -3.75 -13.24
N ALA A 82 0.30 -4.12 -12.45
CA ALA A 82 0.13 -3.57 -11.11
C ALA A 82 1.29 -3.88 -10.15
N PHE A 83 2.06 -4.93 -10.45
CA PHE A 83 3.13 -5.43 -9.59
C PHE A 83 4.50 -5.43 -10.28
N ASN A 84 4.66 -4.61 -11.33
CA ASN A 84 5.92 -4.49 -12.08
C ASN A 84 6.91 -3.56 -11.36
N LYS A 85 8.17 -3.98 -11.25
CA LYS A 85 9.30 -3.19 -10.74
C LYS A 85 9.59 -1.92 -11.56
N ASP A 86 9.18 -1.91 -12.82
CA ASP A 86 9.30 -0.74 -13.70
C ASP A 86 8.40 0.43 -13.26
N ASN A 87 7.35 0.14 -12.49
CA ASN A 87 6.48 1.15 -11.88
C ASN A 87 7.09 1.78 -10.63
N GLY A 88 8.39 1.62 -10.38
CA GLY A 88 9.03 2.20 -9.19
C GLY A 88 8.73 1.45 -7.89
N ILE A 89 8.23 0.21 -7.96
CA ILE A 89 8.02 -0.68 -6.82
C ILE A 89 9.32 -1.47 -6.55
N GLU A 90 9.80 -1.46 -5.31
CA GLU A 90 10.97 -2.21 -4.87
C GLU A 90 10.58 -3.61 -4.37
N GLU A 91 9.52 -3.69 -3.56
CA GLU A 91 9.07 -4.91 -2.89
C GLU A 91 7.56 -4.98 -2.83
N ILE A 92 7.01 -6.20 -2.88
CA ILE A 92 5.58 -6.47 -2.67
C ILE A 92 5.45 -7.60 -1.67
N SER A 93 4.61 -7.42 -0.66
CA SER A 93 4.26 -8.45 0.32
C SER A 93 2.75 -8.50 0.54
N SER A 94 2.23 -9.71 0.71
CA SER A 94 0.80 -9.92 0.99
C SER A 94 0.58 -11.32 1.56
N ASN A 95 -0.07 -11.38 2.73
CA ASN A 95 -0.62 -12.64 3.26
C ASN A 95 -1.97 -13.00 2.62
N ASP A 96 -2.58 -12.06 1.88
CA ASP A 96 -3.91 -12.17 1.30
C ASP A 96 -3.90 -12.35 -0.23
N ILE A 97 -2.76 -12.73 -0.82
CA ILE A 97 -2.54 -12.66 -2.28
C ILE A 97 -3.65 -13.35 -3.10
N ILE A 98 -4.17 -14.48 -2.62
CA ILE A 98 -5.26 -15.19 -3.30
C ILE A 98 -6.57 -14.41 -3.21
N LYS A 99 -6.91 -13.88 -2.02
CA LYS A 99 -8.09 -13.05 -1.81
C LYS A 99 -8.00 -11.79 -2.67
N ALA A 100 -6.82 -11.17 -2.74
CA ALA A 100 -6.56 -10.00 -3.57
C ALA A 100 -6.74 -10.28 -5.07
N ILE A 101 -6.20 -11.39 -5.59
CA ILE A 101 -6.40 -11.80 -6.98
C ILE A 101 -7.90 -12.00 -7.28
N ASN A 102 -8.65 -12.63 -6.37
CA ASN A 102 -10.08 -12.82 -6.54
C ASN A 102 -10.84 -11.50 -6.62
N VAL A 103 -10.52 -10.54 -5.74
CA VAL A 103 -11.13 -9.20 -5.76
C VAL A 103 -10.76 -8.44 -7.03
N LEU A 104 -9.51 -8.53 -7.49
CA LEU A 104 -9.06 -7.89 -8.73
C LEU A 104 -9.73 -8.46 -9.99
N ILE A 105 -10.02 -9.76 -10.00
CA ILE A 105 -10.85 -10.37 -11.06
C ILE A 105 -12.27 -9.82 -10.99
N ASP A 106 -12.89 -9.83 -9.82
CA ASP A 106 -14.24 -9.28 -9.63
C ASP A 106 -14.30 -7.78 -10.03
N PHE A 107 -13.21 -7.04 -9.82
CA PHE A 107 -13.09 -5.63 -10.21
C PHE A 107 -13.08 -5.44 -11.72
N ILE A 108 -12.23 -6.18 -12.46
CA ILE A 108 -12.19 -6.06 -13.93
C ILE A 108 -13.54 -6.34 -14.55
N ILE A 109 -14.19 -7.41 -14.08
CA ILE A 109 -15.41 -7.89 -14.71
C ILE A 109 -16.63 -7.06 -14.28
N GLY A 110 -16.42 -5.97 -13.54
CA GLY A 110 -17.45 -5.02 -13.11
C GLY A 110 -18.37 -5.55 -12.02
N ARG A 111 -17.91 -6.52 -11.20
CA ARG A 111 -18.68 -7.03 -10.05
C ARG A 111 -18.40 -6.27 -8.75
N THR A 112 -17.34 -5.47 -8.72
CA THR A 112 -16.97 -4.64 -7.58
C THR A 112 -16.20 -3.42 -8.07
N ASP A 113 -16.33 -2.31 -7.37
CA ASP A 113 -15.54 -1.08 -7.52
C ASP A 113 -14.66 -0.81 -6.27
N ASP A 114 -14.83 -1.62 -5.23
CA ASP A 114 -14.12 -1.58 -3.93
C ASP A 114 -12.62 -1.98 -3.97
N VAL A 115 -11.84 -1.45 -4.92
CA VAL A 115 -10.37 -1.54 -4.93
C VAL A 115 -9.81 -0.14 -4.75
N ILE A 116 -9.02 0.06 -3.70
CA ILE A 116 -8.39 1.34 -3.40
C ILE A 116 -6.87 1.21 -3.32
N PHE A 117 -6.18 2.26 -3.76
CA PHE A 117 -4.77 2.44 -3.49
C PHE A 117 -4.63 3.43 -2.36
N THR A 118 -3.79 3.13 -1.37
CA THR A 118 -3.54 4.04 -0.24
C THR A 118 -2.08 4.48 -0.24
N ILE A 119 -1.85 5.75 0.07
CA ILE A 119 -0.51 6.32 0.23
C ILE A 119 -0.50 7.15 1.51
N GLY A 120 0.18 6.65 2.54
CA GLY A 120 0.30 7.33 3.83
C GLY A 120 1.52 8.25 3.90
N LEU A 121 1.30 9.51 4.28
CA LEU A 121 2.36 10.48 4.59
C LEU A 121 2.31 10.86 6.07
N GLY A 122 3.47 10.82 6.72
CA GLY A 122 3.60 11.30 8.09
C GLY A 122 3.45 12.82 8.20
N ALA A 123 3.14 13.28 9.42
CA ALA A 123 3.14 14.70 9.74
C ALA A 123 4.55 15.30 9.77
N SER A 124 4.62 16.59 9.45
CA SER A 124 5.82 17.41 9.58
C SER A 124 5.43 18.83 9.96
N THR A 125 6.31 19.52 10.68
CA THR A 125 6.23 20.95 10.99
C THR A 125 7.10 21.80 10.05
N THR A 126 7.82 21.18 9.12
CA THR A 126 8.67 21.86 8.13
C THR A 126 8.05 21.77 6.74
N TYR A 127 8.44 22.68 5.85
CA TYR A 127 8.09 22.61 4.43
C TYR A 127 8.44 21.23 3.86
N PRO A 128 7.61 20.68 2.95
CA PRO A 128 7.93 19.42 2.29
C PRO A 128 9.15 19.61 1.39
N SER A 129 9.89 18.52 1.15
CA SER A 129 10.89 18.50 0.09
C SER A 129 10.20 18.56 -1.28
N ILE A 130 10.84 19.20 -2.25
CA ILE A 130 10.36 19.18 -3.63
C ILE A 130 10.50 17.79 -4.28
N ARG A 131 11.11 16.77 -3.63
CA ARG A 131 11.08 15.38 -4.12
C ARG A 131 9.79 14.62 -3.74
N LEU A 132 8.90 15.25 -2.97
CA LEU A 132 7.65 14.67 -2.49
C LEU A 132 6.83 13.93 -3.57
N PRO A 133 6.67 14.46 -4.80
CA PRO A 133 5.90 13.76 -5.83
C PRO A 133 6.44 12.38 -6.23
N ALA A 134 7.73 12.10 -6.04
CA ALA A 134 8.34 10.80 -6.32
C ALA A 134 7.62 9.64 -5.60
N TYR A 135 7.02 9.93 -4.44
CA TYR A 135 6.33 8.95 -3.61
C TYR A 135 4.98 8.49 -4.16
N ILE A 136 4.31 9.32 -4.98
CA ILE A 136 3.01 8.99 -5.58
C ILE A 136 3.10 8.47 -7.02
N ILE A 137 4.23 8.72 -7.70
CA ILE A 137 4.48 8.27 -9.08
C ILE A 137 4.25 6.75 -9.27
N PRO A 138 4.69 5.87 -8.35
CA PRO A 138 4.42 4.44 -8.51
C PRO A 138 2.94 4.08 -8.61
N ALA A 139 2.10 4.69 -7.78
CA ALA A 139 0.65 4.49 -7.84
C ALA A 139 0.07 5.03 -9.15
N ILE A 140 0.53 6.20 -9.63
CA ILE A 140 0.16 6.76 -10.93
C ILE A 140 0.50 5.79 -12.07
N LYS A 141 1.72 5.25 -12.09
CA LYS A 141 2.16 4.30 -13.13
C LYS A 141 1.35 3.01 -13.13
N VAL A 142 1.06 2.47 -11.94
CA VAL A 142 0.16 1.31 -11.79
C VAL A 142 -1.24 1.65 -12.31
N LEU A 143 -1.78 2.80 -11.94
CA LEU A 143 -3.11 3.23 -12.33
C LEU A 143 -3.25 3.42 -13.84
N ARG A 144 -2.28 4.07 -14.48
CA ARG A 144 -2.23 4.23 -15.96
C ARG A 144 -2.11 2.89 -16.65
N SER A 145 -1.27 1.98 -16.15
CA SER A 145 -1.15 0.62 -16.68
C SER A 145 -2.48 -0.16 -16.61
N ILE A 146 -3.26 0.06 -15.54
CA ILE A 146 -4.60 -0.49 -15.40
C ILE A 146 -5.54 0.17 -16.40
N SER A 147 -5.57 1.50 -16.47
CA SER A 147 -6.41 2.28 -17.42
C SER A 147 -6.20 1.86 -18.89
N ASP A 148 -4.95 1.59 -19.29
CA ASP A 148 -4.60 1.14 -20.64
C ASP A 148 -5.15 -0.25 -20.99
N CYS A 149 -5.56 -1.03 -19.99
CA CYS A 149 -6.24 -2.29 -20.22
C CYS A 149 -7.68 -2.03 -20.66
N ARG A 150 -7.92 -2.00 -21.98
CA ARG A 150 -9.23 -1.79 -22.68
C ARG A 150 -10.44 -2.64 -22.22
N LYS A 151 -10.30 -3.49 -21.21
CA LYS A 151 -11.31 -4.44 -20.72
C LYS A 151 -11.81 -4.15 -19.30
N ILE A 152 -11.32 -3.11 -18.64
CA ILE A 152 -11.77 -2.77 -17.28
C ILE A 152 -12.98 -1.83 -17.33
N VAL A 153 -13.90 -2.02 -16.38
CA VAL A 153 -15.14 -1.25 -16.25
C VAL A 153 -14.96 -0.01 -15.36
N ALA A 154 -13.97 -0.04 -14.46
CA ALA A 154 -13.69 1.02 -13.50
C ALA A 154 -12.18 1.17 -13.30
N ILE A 155 -11.77 2.34 -12.81
CA ILE A 155 -10.39 2.67 -12.42
C ILE A 155 -10.36 2.73 -10.87
N PRO A 156 -9.39 2.08 -10.19
CA PRO A 156 -9.26 2.15 -8.74
C PRO A 156 -9.10 3.59 -8.26
N LYS A 157 -9.70 3.94 -7.11
CA LYS A 157 -9.41 5.24 -6.47
C LYS A 157 -8.06 5.20 -5.78
N VAL A 158 -7.37 6.34 -5.77
CA VAL A 158 -6.10 6.54 -5.06
C VAL A 158 -6.31 7.54 -3.95
N HIS A 159 -6.14 7.09 -2.73
CA HIS A 159 -6.27 7.91 -1.55
C HIS A 159 -4.87 8.26 -1.02
N VAL A 160 -4.54 9.55 -1.08
CA VAL A 160 -3.31 10.12 -0.54
C VAL A 160 -3.64 10.82 0.76
N PHE A 161 -3.06 10.32 1.83
CA PHE A 161 -3.40 10.69 3.20
C PHE A 161 -2.24 11.36 3.91
N LYS A 162 -2.53 12.36 4.75
CA LYS A 162 -1.55 12.95 5.67
C LYS A 162 -2.00 12.86 7.14
N ALA A 163 -1.10 12.34 7.98
CA ALA A 163 -1.33 12.03 9.39
C ALA A 163 -1.22 13.25 10.34
N THR A 164 -1.99 14.31 10.09
CA THR A 164 -2.00 15.59 10.82
C THR A 164 -2.24 15.44 12.33
N TYR A 165 -3.39 14.94 12.73
CA TYR A 165 -3.79 14.77 14.13
C TYR A 165 -3.02 13.63 14.80
N ALA A 166 -2.66 12.58 14.07
CA ALA A 166 -1.75 11.56 14.58
C ALA A 166 -0.38 12.17 14.88
N GLY A 167 0.14 13.05 14.02
CA GLY A 167 1.35 13.83 14.29
C GLY A 167 1.26 14.67 15.56
N TYR A 168 0.13 15.35 15.77
CA TYR A 168 -0.11 16.13 16.98
C TYR A 168 -0.20 15.26 18.24
N TYR A 169 -1.10 14.26 18.26
CA TYR A 169 -1.37 13.45 19.44
C TYR A 169 -0.25 12.47 19.77
N VAL A 170 0.40 11.91 18.75
CA VAL A 170 1.36 10.83 18.90
C VAL A 170 2.79 11.35 18.87
N ASN A 171 3.11 12.30 17.99
CA ASN A 171 4.48 12.83 17.92
C ASN A 171 4.66 14.14 18.70
N GLY A 172 3.60 14.68 19.32
CA GLY A 172 3.67 15.90 20.13
C GLY A 172 4.02 17.15 19.31
N LEU A 173 3.75 17.13 18.00
CA LEU A 173 4.06 18.23 17.09
C LEU A 173 3.11 19.41 17.30
N ASP A 174 3.55 20.62 16.97
CA ASP A 174 2.68 21.80 17.02
C ASP A 174 1.54 21.70 15.98
N LEU A 175 0.28 21.66 16.45
CA LEU A 175 -0.87 21.40 15.58
C LEU A 175 -1.06 22.48 14.50
N ALA A 176 -0.81 23.76 14.83
CA ALA A 176 -0.96 24.85 13.86
C ALA A 176 0.06 24.69 12.72
N SER A 177 1.32 24.43 13.05
CA SER A 177 2.39 24.17 12.08
C SER A 177 2.12 22.92 11.25
N VAL A 178 1.69 21.81 11.87
CA VAL A 178 1.37 20.59 11.13
C VAL A 178 0.20 20.79 10.17
N LYS A 179 -0.86 21.52 10.57
CA LYS A 179 -1.99 21.82 9.69
C LYS A 179 -1.55 22.64 8.49
N ALA A 180 -0.78 23.71 8.70
CA ALA A 180 -0.25 24.53 7.61
C ALA A 180 0.61 23.70 6.63
N MET A 181 1.53 22.89 7.15
CA MET A 181 2.37 22.04 6.30
C MET A 181 1.59 20.91 5.61
N THR A 182 0.50 20.43 6.23
CA THR A 182 -0.40 19.46 5.62
C THR A 182 -1.08 20.05 4.40
N GLU A 183 -1.68 21.23 4.54
CA GLU A 183 -2.34 21.94 3.43
C GLU A 183 -1.37 22.14 2.25
N ILE A 184 -0.16 22.66 2.51
CA ILE A 184 0.86 22.87 1.48
C ILE A 184 1.25 21.56 0.80
N THR A 185 1.41 20.47 1.56
CA THR A 185 1.80 19.16 1.03
C THR A 185 0.71 18.60 0.11
N LEU A 186 -0.55 18.61 0.57
CA LEU A 186 -1.66 18.07 -0.20
C LEU A 186 -1.92 18.91 -1.45
N ASN A 187 -1.83 20.25 -1.36
CA ASN A 187 -1.94 21.14 -2.51
C ASN A 187 -0.84 20.89 -3.54
N LEU A 188 0.42 20.71 -3.11
CA LEU A 188 1.55 20.40 -4.00
C LEU A 188 1.30 19.11 -4.79
N LEU A 189 0.91 18.03 -4.10
CA LEU A 189 0.62 16.76 -4.76
C LEU A 189 -0.61 16.83 -5.65
N ASN A 190 -1.65 17.54 -5.21
CA ASN A 190 -2.89 17.73 -5.97
C ASN A 190 -2.63 18.46 -7.28
N GLU A 191 -1.86 19.56 -7.26
CA GLU A 191 -1.49 20.31 -8.46
C GLU A 191 -0.47 19.60 -9.34
N PHE A 192 0.44 18.81 -8.74
CA PHE A 192 1.35 17.96 -9.49
C PHE A 192 0.59 16.94 -10.34
N VAL A 193 -0.38 16.23 -9.76
CA VAL A 193 -1.22 15.27 -10.51
C VAL A 193 -2.06 15.98 -11.56
N ASP A 194 -2.62 17.15 -11.23
CA ASP A 194 -3.43 17.93 -12.18
C ASP A 194 -2.62 18.40 -13.40
N THR A 195 -1.38 18.83 -13.15
CA THR A 195 -0.49 19.38 -14.19
C THR A 195 0.08 18.28 -15.09
N PHE A 196 0.60 17.20 -14.51
CA PHE A 196 1.39 16.21 -15.25
C PHE A 196 0.63 14.92 -15.58
N TYR A 197 -0.48 14.64 -14.88
CA TYR A 197 -1.25 13.40 -15.02
C TYR A 197 -2.77 13.64 -15.02
N PRO A 198 -3.28 14.55 -15.89
CA PRO A 198 -4.70 14.92 -15.90
C PRO A 198 -5.62 13.74 -16.26
N ASP A 199 -5.10 12.73 -16.96
CA ASP A 199 -5.83 11.51 -17.37
C ASP A 199 -6.27 10.66 -16.18
N VAL A 200 -5.51 10.68 -15.07
CA VAL A 200 -5.82 9.92 -13.85
C VAL A 200 -6.26 10.78 -12.68
N LYS A 201 -6.32 12.10 -12.88
CA LYS A 201 -6.62 13.07 -11.81
C LYS A 201 -7.90 12.76 -11.03
N SER A 202 -8.95 12.36 -11.73
CA SER A 202 -10.27 12.06 -11.13
C SER A 202 -10.26 10.85 -10.20
N ALA A 203 -9.24 9.99 -10.27
CA ALA A 203 -9.09 8.86 -9.36
C ALA A 203 -8.46 9.26 -8.02
N PHE A 204 -7.79 10.42 -7.93
CA PHE A 204 -7.07 10.83 -6.73
C PHE A 204 -7.95 11.59 -5.75
N THR A 205 -7.77 11.29 -4.47
CA THR A 205 -8.34 12.01 -3.33
C THR A 205 -7.23 12.34 -2.35
N PHE A 206 -7.17 13.59 -1.87
CA PHE A 206 -6.10 14.12 -1.01
C PHE A 206 -6.70 14.61 0.31
N GLU A 207 -6.43 13.90 1.40
CA GLU A 207 -7.13 14.13 2.67
C GLU A 207 -6.17 14.02 3.87
N SER A 208 -6.59 14.56 5.02
CA SER A 208 -5.89 14.47 6.30
C SER A 208 -6.78 13.82 7.34
N ASP A 209 -6.19 13.21 8.37
CA ASP A 209 -6.98 12.64 9.48
C ASP A 209 -7.86 13.69 10.16
N VAL A 210 -8.96 13.19 10.70
CA VAL A 210 -9.84 13.96 11.56
C VAL A 210 -9.29 13.96 12.99
N ASP A 211 -9.78 14.89 13.81
CA ASP A 211 -9.52 14.87 15.23
C ASP A 211 -10.16 13.62 15.85
N PHE A 212 -9.36 12.57 16.01
CA PHE A 212 -9.85 11.26 16.43
C PHE A 212 -9.86 11.06 17.93
N LYS A 213 -9.14 11.87 18.71
CA LYS A 213 -9.08 11.75 20.17
C LYS A 213 -10.44 11.88 20.86
N PRO A 214 -11.36 12.79 20.46
CA PRO A 214 -12.70 12.87 21.05
C PRO A 214 -13.65 11.76 20.56
N THR A 215 -13.24 10.92 19.61
CA THR A 215 -14.11 9.92 19.00
C THR A 215 -13.92 8.53 19.64
N PRO A 216 -14.91 7.63 19.55
CA PRO A 216 -14.80 6.27 20.08
C PRO A 216 -13.65 5.44 19.47
N ILE A 217 -13.19 5.79 18.26
CA ILE A 217 -12.06 5.10 17.59
C ILE A 217 -10.76 5.20 18.41
N TYR A 218 -10.57 6.29 19.16
CA TYR A 218 -9.37 6.49 19.97
C TYR A 218 -9.23 5.40 21.04
N SER A 219 -10.36 5.00 21.64
CA SER A 219 -10.37 3.91 22.62
C SER A 219 -10.00 2.56 21.98
N LYS A 220 -10.40 2.32 20.72
CA LYS A 220 -9.99 1.13 19.97
C LYS A 220 -8.51 1.17 19.61
N ILE A 221 -7.99 2.30 19.15
CA ILE A 221 -6.55 2.52 18.89
C ILE A 221 -5.74 2.23 20.16
N MET A 222 -6.13 2.79 21.30
CA MET A 222 -5.48 2.53 22.60
C MET A 222 -5.58 1.06 23.03
N SER A 223 -6.69 0.39 22.72
CA SER A 223 -6.83 -1.03 23.03
C SER A 223 -5.91 -1.88 22.16
N LEU A 224 -5.84 -1.62 20.86
CA LEU A 224 -4.99 -2.36 19.93
C LEU A 224 -3.51 -2.09 20.22
N SER A 225 -3.12 -0.88 20.63
CA SER A 225 -1.72 -0.59 20.99
C SER A 225 -1.21 -1.44 22.16
N LYS A 226 -2.09 -1.78 23.12
CA LYS A 226 -1.76 -2.71 24.21
C LYS A 226 -1.67 -4.16 23.74
N VAL A 227 -2.45 -4.55 22.73
CA VAL A 227 -2.37 -5.89 22.15
C VAL A 227 -1.06 -6.08 21.39
N ILE A 228 -0.60 -5.04 20.68
CA ILE A 228 0.63 -5.07 19.87
C ILE A 228 1.85 -5.59 20.65
N THR A 229 2.01 -5.21 21.92
CA THR A 229 3.16 -5.64 22.75
C THR A 229 3.15 -7.14 23.08
N SER A 230 2.03 -7.82 22.88
CA SER A 230 1.85 -9.25 23.16
C SER A 230 1.81 -10.13 21.91
N LEU A 231 2.01 -9.54 20.72
CA LEU A 231 1.97 -10.27 19.45
C LEU A 231 3.21 -11.17 19.30
N ALA A 232 2.99 -12.47 19.19
CA ALA A 232 4.06 -13.44 18.95
C ALA A 232 4.58 -13.40 17.50
N GLY A 233 5.90 -13.41 17.33
CA GLY A 233 6.58 -13.46 16.03
C GLY A 233 6.82 -12.10 15.38
N VAL A 234 6.74 -11.01 16.15
CA VAL A 234 7.07 -9.63 15.71
C VAL A 234 8.02 -8.93 16.68
N GLU A 235 8.76 -9.70 17.48
CA GLU A 235 9.59 -9.20 18.58
C GLU A 235 10.67 -8.23 18.10
N ASN A 236 11.26 -8.49 16.92
CA ASN A 236 12.29 -7.66 16.32
C ASN A 236 11.74 -6.31 15.82
N GLU A 237 10.55 -6.34 15.21
CA GLU A 237 9.84 -5.16 14.74
C GLU A 237 9.40 -4.30 15.92
N LEU A 238 8.89 -4.92 16.99
CA LEU A 238 8.53 -4.24 18.23
C LEU A 238 9.75 -3.55 18.86
N ASP A 239 10.88 -4.24 18.99
CA ASP A 239 12.12 -3.64 19.51
C ASP A 239 12.54 -2.44 18.65
N THR A 240 12.42 -2.54 17.32
CA THR A 240 12.73 -1.43 16.41
C THR A 240 11.80 -0.23 16.63
N LEU A 241 10.49 -0.45 16.67
CA LEU A 241 9.49 0.60 16.91
C LEU A 241 9.70 1.28 18.27
N LEU A 242 9.92 0.49 19.32
CA LEU A 242 10.13 1.01 20.67
C LEU A 242 11.42 1.83 20.75
N ARG A 243 12.54 1.35 20.18
CA ARG A 243 13.80 2.12 20.14
C ARG A 243 13.65 3.45 19.41
N MET A 244 12.90 3.47 18.31
CA MET A 244 12.56 4.73 17.63
C MET A 244 11.79 5.66 18.56
N GLY A 245 10.74 5.16 19.20
CA GLY A 245 9.96 5.93 20.17
C GLY A 245 10.81 6.49 21.33
N PHE A 246 11.64 5.64 21.96
CA PHE A 246 12.52 6.02 23.06
C PHE A 246 13.47 7.17 22.67
N LYS A 247 14.02 7.13 21.46
CA LYS A 247 14.92 8.17 20.95
C LYS A 247 14.23 9.54 20.83
N HIS A 248 12.92 9.56 20.57
CA HIS A 248 12.16 10.79 20.31
C HIS A 248 11.39 11.32 21.52
N GLY A 249 11.27 10.55 22.62
CA GLY A 249 10.52 11.01 23.79
C GLY A 249 10.57 10.11 25.03
N GLY A 250 11.60 9.28 25.17
CA GLY A 250 11.72 8.35 26.30
C GLY A 250 10.56 7.35 26.37
N GLU A 251 10.10 7.02 27.57
CA GLU A 251 8.99 6.08 27.78
C GLU A 251 7.69 6.52 27.09
N GLN A 252 7.37 7.82 27.16
CA GLN A 252 6.20 8.36 26.47
C GLN A 252 6.34 8.22 24.95
N GLY A 253 7.55 8.42 24.41
CA GLY A 253 7.83 8.20 22.99
C GLY A 253 7.64 6.75 22.57
N ALA A 254 8.01 5.78 23.42
CA ALA A 254 7.77 4.36 23.17
C ALA A 254 6.26 4.01 23.15
N LEU A 255 5.48 4.54 24.10
CA LEU A 255 4.01 4.39 24.09
C LEU A 255 3.39 5.02 22.85
N ASN A 256 3.88 6.19 22.45
CA ASN A 256 3.43 6.89 21.27
C ASN A 256 3.74 6.07 20.00
N ALA A 257 4.92 5.45 19.89
CA ALA A 257 5.22 4.57 18.75
C ALA A 257 4.20 3.43 18.62
N LEU A 258 3.79 2.81 19.73
CA LEU A 258 2.75 1.76 19.72
C LEU A 258 1.37 2.30 19.32
N LEU A 259 0.99 3.49 19.83
CA LEU A 259 -0.24 4.17 19.42
C LEU A 259 -0.23 4.51 17.93
N TYR A 260 0.91 4.97 17.40
CA TYR A 260 1.09 5.26 15.99
C TYR A 260 0.91 4.00 15.15
N THR A 261 1.55 2.90 15.54
CA THR A 261 1.40 1.60 14.87
C THR A 261 -0.04 1.10 14.91
N ALA A 262 -0.74 1.25 16.05
CA ALA A 262 -2.14 0.88 16.17
C ALA A 262 -3.08 1.77 15.35
N PHE A 263 -2.71 3.03 15.10
CA PHE A 263 -3.44 3.95 14.22
C PHE A 263 -3.33 3.55 12.74
N HIS A 264 -2.22 2.91 12.33
CA HIS A 264 -1.95 2.62 10.91
C HIS A 264 -3.08 1.88 10.18
N PRO A 265 -3.60 0.77 10.73
CA PRO A 265 -4.65 0.00 10.07
C PRO A 265 -5.97 0.74 9.90
N PHE A 266 -6.23 1.74 10.74
CA PHE A 266 -7.46 2.52 10.65
C PHE A 266 -7.36 3.58 9.55
N TYR A 267 -6.20 4.25 9.38
CA TYR A 267 -6.06 5.24 8.31
C TYR A 267 -6.03 4.59 6.93
N ASN A 268 -5.32 3.46 6.78
CA ASN A 268 -5.26 2.75 5.50
C ASN A 268 -6.46 1.81 5.32
N GLN A 269 -7.43 1.82 6.24
CA GLN A 269 -8.65 1.00 6.22
C GLN A 269 -8.43 -0.51 6.15
N SER A 270 -7.24 -0.99 6.49
CA SER A 270 -6.95 -2.44 6.55
C SER A 270 -7.60 -3.14 7.75
N ILE A 271 -8.15 -2.37 8.71
CA ILE A 271 -9.01 -2.81 9.80
C ILE A 271 -10.15 -1.79 10.00
N VAL A 272 -11.40 -2.24 9.86
CA VAL A 272 -12.59 -1.40 10.07
C VAL A 272 -13.53 -2.05 11.10
N PRO A 273 -13.76 -1.45 12.28
CA PRO A 273 -14.69 -2.00 13.28
C PRO A 273 -16.14 -1.97 12.80
N LEU A 274 -16.85 -3.11 12.85
CA LEU A 274 -18.24 -3.25 12.43
C LEU A 274 -19.24 -2.64 13.43
N ASP A 275 -18.82 -2.50 14.70
CA ASP A 275 -19.63 -1.89 15.76
C ASP A 275 -19.69 -0.35 15.66
N MET A 276 -18.97 0.23 14.70
CA MET A 276 -18.81 1.67 14.52
C MET A 276 -19.22 2.13 13.12
N ASP A 277 -20.02 1.36 12.37
CA ASP A 277 -20.30 1.59 10.94
C ASP A 277 -20.73 3.03 10.57
N ASN A 278 -21.46 3.73 11.45
CA ASN A 278 -21.90 5.13 11.22
C ASN A 278 -20.88 6.19 11.68
N GLU A 279 -19.90 5.83 12.52
CA GLU A 279 -18.88 6.76 13.06
C GLU A 279 -17.53 6.55 12.35
N VAL A 280 -17.30 5.34 11.83
CA VAL A 280 -16.23 5.00 10.92
C VAL A 280 -16.38 5.81 9.64
N SER A 281 -17.57 6.11 9.14
CA SER A 281 -17.73 7.00 7.97
C SER A 281 -17.25 8.44 8.23
N ASP A 282 -17.25 8.88 9.50
CA ASP A 282 -16.76 10.21 9.90
C ASP A 282 -15.24 10.21 10.15
N PHE A 283 -14.68 9.05 10.53
CA PHE A 283 -13.24 8.86 10.72
C PHE A 283 -12.51 8.41 9.44
N THR A 284 -13.21 7.70 8.56
CA THR A 284 -12.64 7.09 7.35
C THR A 284 -13.01 7.86 6.09
N PHE A 285 -12.02 7.96 5.24
CA PHE A 285 -12.04 8.66 3.97
C PHE A 285 -12.90 7.92 2.95
N THR A 286 -13.84 8.65 2.33
CA THR A 286 -14.62 8.44 1.08
C THR A 286 -15.09 7.04 0.62
N HIS A 287 -14.58 5.92 1.14
CA HIS A 287 -14.94 4.54 0.84
C HIS A 287 -15.03 3.72 2.14
N PRO A 288 -16.22 3.46 2.68
CA PRO A 288 -16.32 2.93 4.04
C PRO A 288 -15.88 1.46 4.18
N TYR A 289 -15.89 0.66 3.09
CA TYR A 289 -15.53 -0.78 3.14
C TYR A 289 -14.85 -1.27 1.85
N PRO A 290 -13.58 -0.92 1.58
CA PRO A 290 -12.86 -1.50 0.45
C PRO A 290 -12.82 -3.04 0.57
N LYS A 291 -12.82 -3.78 -0.54
CA LYS A 291 -12.60 -5.23 -0.55
C LYS A 291 -11.12 -5.59 -0.71
N LEU A 292 -10.37 -4.70 -1.36
CA LEU A 292 -8.93 -4.78 -1.53
C LEU A 292 -8.29 -3.40 -1.35
N ILE A 293 -7.17 -3.41 -0.65
CA ILE A 293 -6.29 -2.28 -0.46
C ILE A 293 -4.92 -2.63 -1.04
N ILE A 294 -4.40 -1.74 -1.88
CA ILE A 294 -3.00 -1.77 -2.31
C ILE A 294 -2.30 -0.57 -1.68
N ASP A 295 -1.56 -0.82 -0.61
CA ASP A 295 -0.89 0.23 0.18
C ASP A 295 0.51 0.48 -0.36
N PHE A 296 0.81 1.73 -0.72
CA PHE A 296 2.11 2.16 -1.20
C PHE A 296 2.82 2.92 -0.08
N GLY A 297 3.93 2.36 0.38
CA GLY A 297 4.74 2.94 1.45
C GLY A 297 6.23 2.94 1.11
N GLY A 298 6.99 3.80 1.78
CA GLY A 298 8.45 3.83 1.72
C GLY A 298 9.08 2.74 2.56
N TRP A 299 10.40 2.72 2.59
CA TRP A 299 11.16 1.70 3.32
C TRP A 299 10.78 1.56 4.81
N PRO A 300 10.52 2.65 5.57
CA PRO A 300 10.10 2.55 6.98
C PRO A 300 8.77 1.80 7.19
N GLN A 301 7.91 1.72 6.17
CA GLN A 301 6.61 1.05 6.25
C GLN A 301 6.74 -0.47 6.49
N ARG A 302 7.87 -1.10 6.13
CA ARG A 302 8.10 -2.55 6.30
C ARG A 302 7.84 -3.02 7.73
N THR A 303 8.36 -2.29 8.71
CA THR A 303 8.21 -2.62 10.14
C THR A 303 6.74 -2.56 10.56
N PHE A 304 6.00 -1.54 10.11
CA PHE A 304 4.58 -1.41 10.40
C PHE A 304 3.78 -2.53 9.76
N ASN A 305 4.03 -2.85 8.48
CA ASN A 305 3.29 -3.89 7.75
C ASN A 305 3.37 -5.26 8.42
N THR A 306 4.55 -5.66 8.91
CA THR A 306 4.70 -6.94 9.64
C THR A 306 3.84 -6.98 10.91
N VAL A 307 3.83 -5.90 11.70
CA VAL A 307 3.02 -5.82 12.93
C VAL A 307 1.53 -5.79 12.58
N ILE A 308 1.13 -5.03 11.57
CA ILE A 308 -0.25 -4.90 11.10
C ILE A 308 -0.78 -6.24 10.59
N ASP A 309 -0.01 -6.97 9.79
CA ASP A 309 -0.41 -8.28 9.29
C ASP A 309 -0.62 -9.28 10.44
N LYS A 310 0.24 -9.23 11.46
CA LYS A 310 0.08 -10.06 12.64
C LYS A 310 -1.17 -9.66 13.44
N LEU A 311 -1.40 -8.36 13.64
CA LEU A 311 -2.58 -7.84 14.31
C LEU A 311 -3.86 -8.28 13.59
N ARG A 312 -3.92 -8.12 12.26
CA ARG A 312 -5.06 -8.55 11.41
C ARG A 312 -5.37 -10.03 11.56
N SER A 313 -4.34 -10.89 11.70
CA SER A 313 -4.52 -12.34 11.81
C SER A 313 -5.20 -12.82 13.10
N ILE A 314 -5.23 -11.98 14.14
CA ILE A 314 -5.83 -12.32 15.44
C ILE A 314 -7.15 -11.60 15.70
N LEU A 315 -7.58 -10.71 14.79
CA LEU A 315 -8.83 -10.00 14.93
C LEU A 315 -10.02 -10.90 14.58
N ASP A 316 -11.11 -10.66 15.30
CA ASP A 316 -12.37 -11.37 15.14
C ASP A 316 -13.12 -10.85 13.91
N PRO A 317 -13.32 -11.66 12.85
CA PRO A 317 -14.00 -11.22 11.64
C PRO A 317 -15.48 -10.90 11.84
N GLU A 318 -16.09 -11.30 12.97
CA GLU A 318 -17.45 -10.88 13.34
C GLU A 318 -17.50 -9.45 13.90
N LYS A 319 -16.35 -8.89 14.27
CA LYS A 319 -16.23 -7.53 14.85
C LYS A 319 -15.52 -6.55 13.93
N TYR A 320 -14.78 -7.04 12.95
CA TYR A 320 -13.95 -6.23 12.07
C TYR A 320 -14.15 -6.65 10.62
N HIS A 321 -14.37 -5.67 9.75
CA HIS A 321 -14.13 -5.81 8.32
C HIS A 321 -12.63 -5.72 8.05
N ILE A 322 -12.09 -6.77 7.42
CA ILE A 322 -10.67 -6.89 7.10
C ILE A 322 -10.54 -7.14 5.59
N PRO A 323 -10.27 -6.11 4.76
CA PRO A 323 -10.07 -6.27 3.33
C PRO A 323 -8.86 -7.14 3.02
N ALA A 324 -8.75 -7.62 1.78
CA ALA A 324 -7.46 -8.11 1.29
C ALA A 324 -6.46 -6.94 1.28
N LEU A 325 -5.21 -7.19 1.67
CA LEU A 325 -4.16 -6.17 1.68
C LEU A 325 -2.97 -6.63 0.83
N ILE A 326 -2.51 -5.75 -0.05
CA ILE A 326 -1.22 -5.85 -0.71
C ILE A 326 -0.38 -4.67 -0.26
N ASN A 327 0.80 -4.96 0.29
CA ASN A 327 1.76 -3.96 0.71
C ASN A 327 2.83 -3.81 -0.38
N CYS A 328 2.95 -2.60 -0.92
CA CYS A 328 3.95 -2.22 -1.91
C CYS A 328 4.98 -1.28 -1.26
N ILE A 329 6.25 -1.68 -1.24
CA ILE A 329 7.33 -0.77 -0.87
C ILE A 329 7.85 -0.11 -2.15
N VAL A 330 7.74 1.20 -2.22
CA VAL A 330 8.24 1.98 -3.36
C VAL A 330 9.75 2.19 -3.27
N LYS A 331 10.41 2.34 -4.41
CA LYS A 331 11.84 2.70 -4.49
C LYS A 331 12.10 4.09 -3.90
N ALA A 332 11.12 4.98 -4.03
CA ALA A 332 11.16 6.31 -3.46
C ALA A 332 11.07 6.28 -1.93
N GLY A 333 11.50 7.35 -1.27
CA GLY A 333 11.16 7.54 0.15
C GLY A 333 11.87 6.58 1.11
N LYS A 334 13.08 6.12 0.74
CA LYS A 334 14.02 5.48 1.70
C LYS A 334 14.30 6.41 2.89
N ILE A 335 14.39 7.70 2.61
CA ILE A 335 14.24 8.77 3.59
C ILE A 335 12.83 9.34 3.40
N PRO A 336 11.99 9.46 4.45
CA PRO A 336 10.65 9.99 4.30
C PRO A 336 10.65 11.33 3.55
N VAL A 337 9.86 11.43 2.50
CA VAL A 337 9.83 12.55 1.55
C VAL A 337 9.25 13.85 2.15
N TYR A 338 8.61 13.74 3.31
CA TYR A 338 8.07 14.86 4.09
C TYR A 338 9.06 15.40 5.15
N TYR A 339 10.30 14.89 5.16
CA TYR A 339 11.42 15.46 5.90
C TYR A 339 12.55 15.83 4.95
N GLN A 340 13.34 16.84 5.32
CA GLN A 340 14.57 17.17 4.61
C GLN A 340 15.57 16.00 4.75
N ALA A 341 15.98 15.42 3.63
CA ALA A 341 17.13 14.54 3.59
C ALA A 341 18.42 15.35 3.80
N LYS A 342 19.47 14.68 4.28
CA LYS A 342 20.66 15.37 4.82
C LYS A 342 21.43 16.18 3.78
N LYS A 343 21.53 15.69 2.54
CA LYS A 343 22.48 16.23 1.56
C LYS A 343 21.81 16.43 0.20
N GLY A 344 21.76 17.69 -0.23
CA GLY A 344 21.20 18.10 -1.51
C GLY A 344 19.69 17.96 -1.65
N ASP A 345 18.97 17.76 -0.53
CA ASP A 345 17.53 17.87 -0.53
C ASP A 345 17.10 19.34 -0.46
N ILE A 346 16.12 19.69 -1.28
CA ILE A 346 15.65 21.06 -1.45
C ILE A 346 14.25 21.14 -0.84
N LEU A 347 14.09 22.00 0.17
CA LEU A 347 12.77 22.27 0.70
C LEU A 347 12.01 23.19 -0.24
N LEU A 348 10.68 23.08 -0.19
CA LEU A 348 9.82 23.94 -1.00
C LEU A 348 10.03 25.44 -0.72
N CYS A 349 10.48 25.82 0.47
CA CYS A 349 10.82 27.21 0.80
C CYS A 349 12.18 27.70 0.27
N ASP A 350 13.05 26.79 -0.20
CA ASP A 350 14.41 27.16 -0.61
C ASP A 350 14.43 27.64 -2.07
N SER A 351 15.39 28.50 -2.45
CA SER A 351 15.60 28.85 -3.86
C SER A 351 16.20 27.67 -4.62
N CYS A 352 15.62 27.31 -5.76
CA CYS A 352 16.12 26.24 -6.62
C CYS A 352 16.01 26.64 -8.10
N ALA A 353 17.13 27.10 -8.67
CA ALA A 353 17.22 27.39 -10.10
C ALA A 353 17.69 26.18 -10.91
N SER A 354 18.49 25.30 -10.29
CA SER A 354 18.98 24.03 -10.82
C SER A 354 19.22 23.05 -9.67
N LEU A 355 19.18 21.74 -9.95
CA LEU A 355 19.58 20.70 -9.00
C LEU A 355 21.09 20.44 -8.99
N ASP A 356 21.80 20.81 -10.05
CA ASP A 356 23.26 20.61 -10.19
C ASP A 356 24.09 21.39 -9.16
N ASP A 357 23.51 22.44 -8.57
CA ASP A 357 24.15 23.23 -7.51
C ASP A 357 24.32 22.44 -6.20
N PHE A 358 23.69 21.26 -6.10
CA PHE A 358 23.63 20.47 -4.88
C PHE A 358 24.31 19.11 -5.04
N VAL A 359 25.22 18.78 -4.12
CA VAL A 359 25.73 17.41 -4.02
C VAL A 359 24.69 16.56 -3.28
N MET A 360 23.86 15.84 -4.03
CA MET A 360 22.82 14.96 -3.47
C MET A 360 23.39 13.66 -2.91
N ASP A 361 22.74 13.12 -1.88
CA ASP A 361 22.96 11.72 -1.51
C ASP A 361 22.23 10.76 -2.49
N PRO A 362 22.71 9.51 -2.67
CA PRO A 362 22.14 8.59 -3.66
C PRO A 362 20.66 8.24 -3.45
N MET A 363 20.13 8.35 -2.22
CA MET A 363 18.71 8.08 -1.97
C MET A 363 17.85 9.24 -2.44
N THR A 364 18.29 10.47 -2.17
CA THR A 364 17.66 11.70 -2.67
C THR A 364 17.70 11.76 -4.20
N GLU A 365 18.85 11.42 -4.81
CA GLU A 365 19.00 11.34 -6.26
C GLU A 365 18.04 10.34 -6.90
N ALA A 366 17.82 9.18 -6.27
CA ALA A 366 16.89 8.17 -6.76
C ALA A 366 15.43 8.65 -6.77
N ASP A 367 15.03 9.48 -5.80
CA ASP A 367 13.69 10.07 -5.76
C ASP A 367 13.51 11.08 -6.92
N TYR A 368 14.47 11.97 -7.12
CA TYR A 368 14.44 12.91 -8.25
C TYR A 368 14.46 12.20 -9.60
N LYS A 369 15.27 11.13 -9.72
CA LYS A 369 15.30 10.32 -10.93
C LYS A 369 13.92 9.75 -11.28
N LEU A 370 13.12 9.33 -10.29
CA LEU A 370 11.75 8.85 -10.55
C LEU A 370 10.83 9.93 -11.12
N ILE A 371 11.04 11.20 -10.74
CA ILE A 371 10.33 12.35 -11.31
C ILE A 371 10.84 12.60 -12.74
N PHE A 372 12.16 12.62 -12.94
CA PHE A 372 12.77 13.00 -14.22
C PHE A 372 12.73 11.94 -15.30
N ASP A 373 12.49 10.69 -14.93
CA ASP A 373 12.16 9.65 -15.89
C ASP A 373 10.79 9.90 -16.58
N GLU A 374 9.95 10.79 -16.02
CA GLU A 374 8.61 11.10 -16.54
C GLU A 374 8.43 12.55 -16.98
N ILE A 375 9.10 13.49 -16.33
CA ILE A 375 8.91 14.93 -16.49
C ILE A 375 10.27 15.59 -16.67
N SER A 376 10.45 16.47 -17.66
CA SER A 376 11.75 17.13 -17.81
C SER A 376 12.07 18.01 -16.58
N GLU A 377 13.35 18.07 -16.19
CA GLU A 377 13.77 18.86 -15.03
C GLU A 377 13.32 20.33 -15.15
N THR A 378 13.45 20.93 -16.33
CA THR A 378 13.02 22.32 -16.59
C THR A 378 11.52 22.51 -16.36
N GLU A 379 10.68 21.60 -16.84
CA GLU A 379 9.23 21.68 -16.62
C GLU A 379 8.87 21.50 -15.16
N TYR A 380 9.56 20.59 -14.47
CA TYR A 380 9.34 20.34 -13.06
C TYR A 380 9.73 21.54 -12.20
N LEU A 381 10.91 22.12 -12.41
CA LEU A 381 11.37 23.30 -11.68
C LEU A 381 10.49 24.53 -11.96
N ARG A 382 9.98 24.67 -13.19
CA ARG A 382 8.97 25.70 -13.51
C ARG A 382 7.69 25.49 -12.71
N PHE A 383 7.14 24.28 -12.68
CA PHE A 383 5.97 23.94 -11.86
C PHE A 383 6.20 24.30 -10.38
N ILE A 384 7.36 23.95 -9.83
CA ILE A 384 7.73 24.27 -8.45
C ILE A 384 7.80 25.80 -8.23
N SER A 385 8.36 26.57 -9.16
CA SER A 385 8.43 28.04 -9.09
C SER A 385 7.04 28.69 -9.14
N GLU A 386 6.17 28.20 -10.03
CA GLU A 386 4.78 28.67 -10.16
C GLU A 386 3.98 28.36 -8.90
N PHE A 387 4.14 27.15 -8.33
CA PHE A 387 3.54 26.76 -7.07
C PHE A 387 3.95 27.70 -5.93
N LYS A 388 5.25 27.96 -5.75
CA LYS A 388 5.74 28.89 -4.71
C LYS A 388 5.15 30.27 -4.87
N THR A 389 5.09 30.78 -6.10
CA THR A 389 4.52 32.09 -6.41
C THR A 389 3.04 32.17 -6.04
N LYS A 390 2.27 31.13 -6.40
CA LYS A 390 0.83 31.04 -6.11
C LYS A 390 0.53 31.00 -4.61
N TYR A 391 1.29 30.22 -3.85
CA TYR A 391 1.09 30.02 -2.41
C TYR A 391 1.92 30.96 -1.51
N LYS A 392 2.70 31.88 -2.10
CA LYS A 392 3.56 32.84 -1.40
C LYS A 392 4.53 32.17 -0.42
N ILE A 393 5.17 31.09 -0.87
CA ILE A 393 6.15 30.29 -0.12
C ILE A 393 7.55 30.87 -0.29
#